data_AF-W9WDU7-F1
#
_entry.id   AF-W9WDU7-F1
#
_cell.length_a   1.000
_cell.length_b   1.000
_cell.length_c   1.000
_cell.angle_alpha   90.00
_cell.angle_beta   90.00
_cell.angle_gamma   90.00
#
_symmetry.space_group_name_H-M   'P 1'
#
loop_
_entity.id
_entity.type
_entity.pdbx_description
1 polymer ?
#
loop_
_entity_poly.entity_id
_entity_poly.type
_entity_poly.pdbx_seq_one_letter_code
_entity_poly.pdbx_strand_id
1 'polypeptide(L)'
;MGFFSIFSTFRKSNVFNLVFRSAQLIVALVVIGMYAVDLNTANKEDKYADSKWVFAVTVGSLAAVTALIFSLASIFFQYRTVALLFAWDWVLTILFATLSGIFGSMYIGEKVEYESGVHRMKVAVGFDFTGLILWCVTAAFGTWWFVSERKAERRGRGNKA
;
A
#
# COMPACT_ATOMS: atom_id res chain seq x y z
N MET A 1 -5.65 19.63 28.93
CA MET A 1 -5.17 20.42 27.77
C MET A 1 -4.09 19.66 26.97
N GLY A 2 -4.32 18.39 26.60
CA GLY A 2 -3.26 17.54 25.99
C GLY A 2 -3.52 17.07 24.56
N PHE A 3 -4.77 16.74 24.21
CA PHE A 3 -5.11 16.12 22.92
C PHE A 3 -5.00 17.08 21.73
N PHE A 4 -5.33 18.36 21.91
CA PHE A 4 -5.23 19.37 20.84
C PHE A 4 -3.79 19.82 20.54
N SER A 5 -2.80 19.54 21.42
CA SER A 5 -1.39 19.91 21.19
C SER A 5 -0.61 18.93 20.30
N ILE A 6 -1.12 17.72 20.11
CA ILE A 6 -0.55 16.74 19.16
C ILE A 6 -0.70 17.27 17.72
N PHE A 7 -1.80 17.95 17.42
CA PHE A 7 -2.09 18.45 16.08
C PHE A 7 -1.29 19.72 15.71
N SER A 8 -0.78 20.49 16.69
CA SER A 8 0.00 21.71 16.43
C SER A 8 1.45 21.48 15.99
N THR A 9 1.95 20.23 16.06
CA THR A 9 3.33 19.87 15.69
C THR A 9 3.40 19.17 14.33
N PHE A 10 2.28 19.02 13.62
CA PHE A 10 2.27 18.38 12.30
C PHE A 10 2.81 19.35 11.23
N ARG A 11 4.11 19.23 10.95
CA ARG A 11 4.71 19.78 9.72
C ARG A 11 3.90 19.24 8.52
N LYS A 12 3.58 20.09 7.54
CA LYS A 12 2.74 19.75 6.36
C LYS A 12 3.11 18.41 5.69
N SER A 13 4.40 18.04 5.70
CA SER A 13 4.93 16.76 5.21
C SER A 13 4.40 15.52 5.95
N ASN A 14 4.20 15.61 7.27
CA ASN A 14 3.73 14.48 8.08
C ASN A 14 2.23 14.24 7.89
N VAL A 15 1.43 15.30 7.70
CA VAL A 15 0.00 15.19 7.36
C VAL A 15 -0.17 14.49 6.01
N PHE A 16 0.60 14.91 5.00
CA PHE A 16 0.58 14.29 3.68
C PHE A 16 0.89 12.79 3.75
N ASN A 17 1.96 12.40 4.47
CA ASN A 17 2.29 10.98 4.66
C ASN A 17 1.14 10.23 5.34
N LEU A 18 0.60 10.76 6.44
CA LEU A 18 -0.48 10.12 7.19
C LEU A 18 -1.72 9.87 6.32
N VAL A 19 -2.11 10.83 5.48
CA VAL A 19 -3.23 10.68 4.54
C VAL A 19 -2.96 9.56 3.53
N PHE A 20 -1.78 9.53 2.92
CA PHE A 20 -1.42 8.47 1.97
C PHE A 20 -1.38 7.09 2.63
N ARG A 21 -0.80 6.97 3.82
CA ARG A 21 -0.74 5.69 4.55
C ARG A 21 -2.13 5.23 5.00
N SER A 22 -3.01 6.16 5.38
CA SER A 22 -4.40 5.84 5.70
C SER A 22 -5.16 5.31 4.47
N ALA A 23 -4.98 5.93 3.31
CA ALA A 23 -5.56 5.43 2.06
C ALA A 23 -5.02 4.05 1.68
N GLN A 24 -3.70 3.82 1.79
CA GLN A 24 -3.08 2.51 1.57
C GLN A 24 -3.62 1.45 2.54
N LEU A 25 -3.83 1.80 3.80
CA LEU A 25 -4.43 0.91 4.80
C LEU A 25 -5.86 0.53 4.44
N ILE A 26 -6.69 1.50 4.06
CA ILE A 26 -8.08 1.24 3.67
C ILE A 26 -8.11 0.29 2.48
N VAL A 27 -7.32 0.56 1.43
CA VAL A 27 -7.23 -0.32 0.26
C VAL A 27 -6.77 -1.72 0.65
N ALA A 28 -5.75 -1.83 1.50
CA ALA A 28 -5.25 -3.13 1.96
C ALA A 28 -6.31 -3.94 2.73
N LEU A 29 -7.08 -3.29 3.61
CA LEU A 29 -8.17 -3.93 4.33
C LEU A 29 -9.31 -4.37 3.40
N VAL A 30 -9.63 -3.58 2.37
CA VAL A 30 -10.59 -3.96 1.34
C VAL A 30 -10.12 -5.18 0.58
N VAL A 31 -8.86 -5.21 0.12
CA VAL A 31 -8.25 -6.36 -0.57
C VAL A 31 -8.33 -7.62 0.30
N ILE A 32 -7.94 -7.54 1.58
CA ILE A 32 -8.08 -8.66 2.51
C ILE A 32 -9.54 -9.10 2.60
N GLY A 33 -10.46 -8.18 2.83
CA GLY A 33 -11.89 -8.49 2.98
C GLY A 33 -12.50 -9.15 1.74
N MET A 34 -12.13 -8.70 0.55
CA MET A 34 -12.69 -9.22 -0.71
C MET A 34 -12.17 -10.61 -1.04
N TYR A 35 -10.89 -10.90 -0.77
CA TYR A 35 -10.27 -12.18 -1.12
C TYR A 35 -10.31 -13.22 0.01
N ALA A 36 -10.37 -12.81 1.29
CA ALA A 36 -10.46 -13.73 2.42
C ALA A 36 -11.81 -14.46 2.49
N VAL A 37 -12.87 -13.89 1.90
CA VAL A 37 -14.19 -14.54 1.81
C VAL A 37 -14.11 -15.85 1.04
N ASP A 38 -13.35 -15.88 -0.07
CA ASP A 38 -13.18 -17.08 -0.89
C ASP A 38 -12.36 -18.15 -0.16
N LEU A 39 -11.32 -17.75 0.59
CA LEU A 39 -10.57 -18.67 1.45
C LEU A 39 -11.41 -19.24 2.59
N ASN A 40 -12.20 -18.40 3.25
CA ASN A 40 -13.06 -18.83 4.35
C ASN A 40 -14.16 -19.78 3.86
N THR A 41 -14.67 -19.56 2.64
CA THR A 41 -15.64 -20.46 2.01
C THR A 41 -15.01 -21.80 1.69
N ALA A 42 -13.82 -21.82 1.08
CA ALA A 42 -13.08 -23.06 0.84
C ALA A 42 -12.81 -23.85 2.13
N ASN A 43 -12.39 -23.16 3.20
CA ASN A 43 -12.15 -23.77 4.50
C ASN A 43 -13.41 -24.38 5.13
N LYS A 44 -14.58 -23.72 4.99
CA LYS A 44 -15.86 -24.25 5.48
C LYS A 44 -16.35 -25.47 4.70
N GLU A 45 -16.00 -25.54 3.42
CA GLU A 45 -16.34 -26.64 2.53
C GLU A 45 -15.30 -27.77 2.53
N ASP A 46 -14.29 -27.70 3.41
CA ASP A 46 -13.15 -28.62 3.49
C ASP A 46 -12.42 -28.79 2.13
N LYS A 47 -12.34 -27.69 1.38
CA LYS A 47 -11.69 -27.60 0.08
C LYS A 47 -10.31 -26.96 0.20
N TYR A 48 -9.45 -27.31 -0.75
CA TYR A 48 -8.11 -26.73 -0.87
C TYR A 48 -8.16 -25.20 -1.06
N ALA A 49 -7.30 -24.48 -0.32
CA ALA A 49 -7.14 -23.05 -0.45
C ALA A 49 -6.37 -22.70 -1.74
N ASP A 50 -7.07 -22.17 -2.74
CA ASP A 50 -6.43 -21.75 -4.00
C ASP A 50 -5.38 -20.66 -3.72
N SER A 51 -4.17 -20.91 -4.22
CA SER A 51 -2.97 -20.13 -3.93
C SER A 51 -3.07 -18.67 -4.35
N LYS A 52 -3.91 -18.35 -5.34
CA LYS A 52 -4.14 -16.96 -5.77
C LYS A 52 -4.80 -16.12 -4.68
N TRP A 53 -5.76 -16.69 -3.95
CA TRP A 53 -6.45 -16.00 -2.86
C TRP A 53 -5.55 -15.88 -1.64
N VAL A 54 -4.75 -16.92 -1.35
CA VAL A 54 -3.74 -16.89 -0.29
C VAL A 54 -2.71 -15.78 -0.55
N PHE A 55 -2.22 -15.68 -1.79
CA PHE A 55 -1.32 -14.62 -2.21
C PHE A 55 -1.95 -13.24 -2.01
N ALA A 56 -3.20 -13.04 -2.45
CA ALA A 56 -3.91 -11.77 -2.29
C ALA A 56 -4.05 -11.33 -0.83
N VAL A 57 -4.48 -12.24 0.05
CA VAL A 57 -4.63 -11.96 1.48
C VAL A 57 -3.28 -11.72 2.14
N THR A 58 -2.23 -12.42 1.72
CA THR A 58 -0.86 -12.21 2.23
C THR A 58 -0.33 -10.82 1.85
N VAL A 59 -0.45 -10.44 0.58
CA VAL A 59 -0.04 -9.11 0.08
C VAL A 59 -0.84 -8.01 0.76
N GLY A 60 -2.17 -8.16 0.85
CA GLY A 60 -3.04 -7.23 1.57
C GLY A 60 -2.65 -7.10 3.04
N SER A 61 -2.35 -8.20 3.73
CA SER A 61 -1.93 -8.18 5.13
C SER A 61 -0.59 -7.47 5.33
N LEU A 62 0.39 -7.76 4.46
CA LEU A 62 1.71 -7.09 4.50
C LEU A 62 1.57 -5.59 4.27
N ALA A 63 0.70 -5.20 3.35
CA ALA A 63 0.41 -3.80 3.06
C ALA A 63 -0.31 -3.10 4.22
N ALA A 64 -1.30 -3.75 4.84
CA ALA A 64 -2.01 -3.21 5.99
C ALA A 64 -1.08 -3.00 7.18
N VAL A 65 -0.26 -4.01 7.51
CA VAL A 65 0.75 -3.92 8.58
C VAL A 65 1.76 -2.80 8.28
N THR A 66 2.27 -2.74 7.05
CA THR A 66 3.21 -1.68 6.65
C THR A 66 2.59 -0.29 6.77
N ALA A 67 1.38 -0.11 6.26
CA ALA A 67 0.67 1.16 6.31
C ALA A 67 0.40 1.60 7.77
N LEU A 68 0.03 0.68 8.65
CA LEU A 68 -0.14 0.95 10.08
C LEU A 68 1.19 1.36 10.75
N ILE A 69 2.25 0.58 10.56
CA ILE A 69 3.56 0.86 11.15
C ILE A 69 4.06 2.22 10.67
N PHE A 70 3.95 2.53 9.38
CA PHE A 70 4.47 3.78 8.82
C PHE A 70 3.59 5.00 9.19
N SER A 71 2.28 4.79 9.39
CA SER A 71 1.38 5.80 9.95
C SER A 71 1.78 6.15 11.38
N LEU A 72 1.98 5.15 12.24
CA LEU A 72 2.44 5.32 13.62
C LEU A 72 3.83 5.97 13.66
N ALA A 73 4.75 5.50 12.82
CA ALA A 73 6.09 6.07 12.72
C ALA A 73 6.06 7.56 12.32
N SER A 74 5.10 7.99 11.49
CA SER A 74 4.95 9.40 11.08
C SER A 74 4.46 10.32 12.21
N ILE A 75 3.90 9.74 13.29
CA ILE A 75 3.50 10.47 14.51
C ILE A 75 4.71 10.67 15.44
N PHE A 76 5.55 9.64 15.60
CA PHE A 76 6.66 9.65 16.57
C PHE A 76 8.00 10.08 15.99
N PHE A 77 8.23 9.85 14.70
CA PHE A 77 9.52 10.07 14.04
C PHE A 77 9.41 11.08 12.90
N GLN A 78 10.52 11.78 12.66
CA GLN A 78 10.62 12.72 11.56
C GLN A 78 10.62 11.98 10.21
N TYR A 79 9.89 12.51 9.23
CA TYR A 79 9.70 11.94 7.88
C TYR A 79 11.00 11.42 7.20
N ARG A 80 12.15 12.00 7.55
CA ARG A 80 13.48 11.63 7.02
C ARG A 80 13.84 10.16 7.26
N THR A 81 13.43 9.58 8.39
CA THR A 81 13.67 8.16 8.70
C THR A 81 12.75 7.24 7.90
N VAL A 82 11.52 7.68 7.64
CA VAL A 82 10.51 6.92 6.87
C VAL A 82 10.83 6.94 5.37
N ALA A 83 11.41 8.04 4.86
CA ALA A 83 11.80 8.14 3.45
C ALA A 83 12.87 7.11 3.06
N LEU A 84 13.72 6.63 3.98
CA LEU A 84 14.69 5.55 3.73
C LEU A 84 14.04 4.18 3.50
N LEU A 85 12.75 4.06 3.80
CA LEU A 85 11.95 2.84 3.57
C LEU A 85 11.34 2.81 2.16
N PHE A 86 11.75 3.71 1.25
CA PHE A 86 11.27 3.74 -0.14
C PHE A 86 11.50 2.42 -0.89
N ALA A 87 12.57 1.69 -0.55
CA ALA A 87 12.84 0.37 -1.12
C ALA A 87 11.74 -0.64 -0.76
N TRP A 88 11.18 -0.55 0.44
CA TRP A 88 10.06 -1.39 0.88
C TRP A 88 8.75 -1.02 0.18
N ASP A 89 8.50 0.27 -0.03
CA ASP A 89 7.35 0.73 -0.81
C ASP A 89 7.43 0.19 -2.27
N TRP A 90 8.63 0.08 -2.86
CA TRP A 90 8.81 -0.58 -4.15
C TRP A 90 8.50 -2.08 -4.12
N VAL A 91 8.85 -2.79 -3.04
CA VAL A 91 8.47 -4.21 -2.88
C VAL A 91 6.96 -4.35 -2.90
N LEU A 92 6.23 -3.54 -2.13
CA LEU A 92 4.76 -3.56 -2.13
C LEU A 92 4.18 -3.14 -3.47
N THR A 93 4.79 -2.19 -4.17
CA THR A 93 4.41 -1.82 -5.54
C THR A 93 4.48 -3.02 -6.48
N ILE A 94 5.58 -3.77 -6.45
CA ILE A 94 5.75 -4.97 -7.29
C ILE A 94 4.74 -6.06 -6.91
N LEU A 95 4.50 -6.27 -5.61
CA LEU A 95 3.51 -7.23 -5.15
C LEU A 95 2.09 -6.87 -5.62
N PHE A 96 1.70 -5.61 -5.52
CA PHE A 96 0.42 -5.13 -6.06
C PHE A 96 0.36 -5.17 -7.59
N ALA A 97 1.48 -4.97 -8.29
CA ALA A 97 1.55 -5.12 -9.75
C ALA A 97 1.28 -6.57 -10.16
N THR A 98 1.93 -7.52 -9.47
CA THR A 98 1.69 -8.96 -9.67
C THR A 98 0.24 -9.32 -9.34
N LEU A 99 -0.28 -8.84 -8.20
CA LEU A 99 -1.67 -9.07 -7.80
C LEU A 99 -2.67 -8.57 -8.85
N SER A 100 -2.50 -7.31 -9.28
CA SER A 100 -3.31 -6.69 -10.31
C SER A 100 -3.20 -7.41 -11.65
N GLY A 101 -2.02 -7.95 -11.99
CA GLY A 101 -1.81 -8.74 -13.21
C GLY A 101 -2.56 -10.08 -13.17
N ILE A 102 -2.46 -10.82 -12.06
CA ILE A 102 -3.15 -12.10 -11.86
C ILE A 102 -4.67 -11.90 -11.96
N PHE A 103 -5.22 -11.01 -11.13
CA PHE A 103 -6.67 -10.83 -11.06
C PHE A 103 -7.22 -10.00 -12.22
N GLY A 104 -6.43 -9.06 -12.75
CA GLY A 104 -6.82 -8.25 -13.90
C GLY A 104 -6.98 -9.08 -15.17
N SER A 105 -6.05 -10.01 -15.44
CA SER A 105 -6.16 -10.90 -16.60
C SER A 105 -7.33 -11.87 -16.49
N MET A 106 -7.72 -12.26 -15.27
CA MET A 106 -8.82 -13.19 -15.03
C MET A 106 -10.20 -12.54 -15.11
N TYR A 107 -10.34 -11.29 -14.64
CA TYR A 107 -11.68 -10.70 -14.43
C TYR A 107 -11.99 -9.48 -15.28
N ILE A 108 -11.03 -8.74 -15.84
CA ILE A 108 -11.34 -7.51 -16.60
C ILE A 108 -12.07 -7.83 -17.92
N GLY A 109 -11.63 -8.88 -18.63
CA GLY A 109 -12.20 -9.29 -19.91
C GLY A 109 -13.47 -10.13 -19.80
N GLU A 110 -13.76 -10.68 -18.61
CA GLU A 110 -14.84 -11.64 -18.41
C GLU A 110 -16.22 -10.95 -18.44
N LYS A 111 -17.22 -11.54 -19.10
CA LYS A 111 -18.58 -10.98 -19.08
C LYS A 111 -19.21 -11.24 -17.72
N VAL A 112 -19.92 -10.25 -17.17
CA VAL A 112 -20.63 -10.42 -15.89
C VAL A 112 -21.93 -11.19 -16.18
N GLU A 113 -21.84 -12.51 -16.33
CA GLU A 113 -23.01 -13.36 -16.53
C GLU A 113 -23.66 -13.67 -15.18
N TYR A 114 -24.63 -12.85 -14.73
CA TYR A 114 -25.55 -13.04 -13.58
C TYR A 114 -24.98 -13.56 -12.24
N GLU A 115 -23.67 -13.74 -12.11
CA GLU A 115 -22.97 -14.20 -10.92
C GLU A 115 -22.42 -12.98 -10.18
N SER A 116 -22.99 -12.73 -9.01
CA SER A 116 -22.54 -11.68 -8.08
C SER A 116 -21.05 -11.78 -7.73
N GLY A 117 -20.45 -12.98 -7.82
CA GLY A 117 -19.03 -13.23 -7.60
C GLY A 117 -18.12 -12.53 -8.62
N VAL A 118 -18.46 -12.55 -9.90
CA VAL A 118 -17.66 -11.91 -10.96
C VAL A 118 -17.65 -10.40 -10.80
N HIS A 119 -18.80 -9.81 -10.46
CA HIS A 119 -18.88 -8.37 -10.18
C HIS A 119 -18.01 -7.97 -8.98
N ARG A 120 -18.08 -8.73 -7.89
CA ARG A 120 -17.22 -8.54 -6.71
C ARG A 120 -15.74 -8.56 -7.11
N MET A 121 -15.33 -9.54 -7.91
CA MET A 121 -13.93 -9.66 -8.31
C MET A 121 -13.46 -8.52 -9.23
N LYS A 122 -14.30 -8.00 -10.13
CA LYS A 122 -13.97 -6.80 -10.90
C LYS A 122 -13.74 -5.58 -10.01
N VAL A 123 -14.54 -5.43 -8.96
CA VAL A 123 -14.32 -4.36 -7.97
C VAL A 123 -13.03 -4.59 -7.20
N ALA A 124 -12.72 -5.83 -6.80
CA ALA A 124 -11.48 -6.17 -6.09
C ALA A 124 -10.24 -5.81 -6.92
N VAL A 125 -10.25 -6.14 -8.20
CA VAL A 125 -9.21 -5.76 -9.17
C VAL A 125 -9.02 -4.24 -9.22
N GLY A 126 -10.11 -3.47 -9.18
CA GLY A 126 -10.04 -2.01 -9.11
C GLY A 126 -9.30 -1.51 -7.86
N PHE A 127 -9.50 -2.17 -6.72
CA PHE A 127 -8.75 -1.88 -5.50
C PHE A 127 -7.29 -2.32 -5.59
N ASP A 128 -6.98 -3.42 -6.28
CA ASP A 128 -5.60 -3.85 -6.52
C ASP A 128 -4.82 -2.80 -7.33
N PHE A 129 -5.42 -2.27 -8.41
CA PHE A 129 -4.83 -1.19 -9.19
C PHE A 129 -4.68 0.10 -8.38
N THR A 130 -5.66 0.41 -7.53
CA THR A 130 -5.58 1.58 -6.64
C THR A 130 -4.43 1.41 -5.66
N GLY A 131 -4.27 0.22 -5.09
CA GLY A 131 -3.15 -0.12 -4.23
C GLY A 131 -1.81 0.02 -4.95
N LEU A 132 -1.70 -0.53 -6.16
CA LEU A 132 -0.53 -0.40 -7.02
C LEU A 132 -0.13 1.07 -7.21
N ILE A 133 -1.07 1.92 -7.59
CA ILE A 133 -0.82 3.34 -7.82
C ILE A 133 -0.37 4.02 -6.52
N LEU A 134 -1.08 3.79 -5.41
CA LEU A 134 -0.75 4.41 -4.12
C LEU A 134 0.65 4.04 -3.64
N TRP A 135 1.03 2.76 -3.70
CA TRP A 135 2.37 2.31 -3.31
C TRP A 135 3.46 2.82 -4.26
N CYS A 136 3.18 2.85 -5.57
CA CYS A 136 4.11 3.38 -6.57
C CYS A 136 4.39 4.87 -6.34
N VAL A 137 3.35 5.66 -6.06
CA VAL A 137 3.48 7.09 -5.77
C VAL A 137 4.33 7.32 -4.54
N THR A 138 4.11 6.61 -3.43
CA THR A 138 4.93 6.80 -2.22
C THR A 138 6.37 6.32 -2.42
N ALA A 139 6.58 5.23 -3.16
CA ALA A 139 7.91 4.74 -3.53
C ALA A 139 8.69 5.76 -4.38
N ALA A 140 8.04 6.34 -5.39
CA ALA A 140 8.63 7.34 -6.28
C ALA A 140 8.98 8.63 -5.51
N PHE A 141 8.07 9.12 -4.67
CA PHE A 141 8.33 10.29 -3.82
C PHE A 141 9.48 10.04 -2.84
N GLY A 142 9.54 8.88 -2.19
CA GLY A 142 10.64 8.50 -1.30
C GLY A 142 11.98 8.45 -2.04
N THR A 143 12.00 7.86 -3.24
CA THR A 143 13.19 7.78 -4.09
C THR A 143 13.67 9.17 -4.51
N TRP A 144 12.76 10.02 -5.00
CA TRP A 144 13.09 11.38 -5.44
C TRP A 144 13.66 12.23 -4.29
N TRP A 145 13.08 12.12 -3.09
CA TRP A 145 13.57 12.82 -1.91
C TRP A 145 14.98 12.38 -1.54
N PHE A 146 15.23 11.07 -1.47
CA PHE A 146 16.54 10.50 -1.15
C PHE A 146 17.64 10.95 -2.13
N VAL A 147 17.34 10.96 -3.43
CA VAL A 147 18.27 11.45 -4.45
C VAL A 147 18.52 12.95 -4.32
N SER A 148 17.48 13.72 -3.97
CA SER A 148 17.58 15.18 -3.82
C SER A 148 18.43 15.58 -2.61
N GLU A 149 18.29 14.90 -1.46
CA GLU A 149 19.13 15.12 -0.28
C GLU A 149 20.60 14.83 -0.58
N ARG A 150 20.91 13.69 -1.22
CA ARG A 150 22.29 13.35 -1.63
C ARG A 150 22.89 14.37 -2.58
N LYS A 151 22.10 14.94 -3.49
CA LYS A 151 22.57 16.01 -4.39
C LYS A 151 22.88 17.30 -3.62
N ALA A 152 22.04 17.67 -2.64
CA ALA A 152 22.26 18.84 -1.80
C ALA A 152 23.53 18.72 -0.94
N GLU A 153 23.75 17.56 -0.32
CA GLU A 153 24.97 17.28 0.47
C GLU A 153 26.24 17.38 -0.38
N ARG A 154 26.23 16.82 -1.60
CA ARG A 154 27.37 16.91 -2.54
C ARG A 154 27.67 18.35 -2.91
N ARG A 155 26.65 19.16 -3.22
CA ARG A 155 26.81 20.60 -3.52
C ARG A 155 27.36 21.38 -2.32
N GLY A 156 26.86 21.10 -1.11
CA GLY A 156 27.34 21.75 0.11
C GLY A 156 28.78 21.41 0.48
N ARG A 157 29.29 20.24 0.10
CA ARG A 157 30.71 19.88 0.24
C ARG A 157 31.59 20.54 -0.81
N GLY A 158 31.11 20.67 -2.06
CA GLY A 158 31.84 21.35 -3.14
C GLY A 158 32.01 22.85 -2.92
N ASN A 159 31.08 23.52 -2.22
CA ASN A 159 31.19 24.94 -1.88
C ASN A 159 32.11 25.24 -0.68
N LYS A 160 32.61 24.21 0.02
CA LYS A 160 33.49 24.34 1.19
C LYS A 160 34.95 23.99 0.88
N ALA A 161 35.25 23.61 -0.36
CA ALA A 161 36.59 23.37 -0.89
C ALA A 161 36.99 24.55 -1.79
#